data_AF-A0A7C4GFE8-F1
#
_entry.id   AF-A0A7C4GFE8-F1
#
_cell.length_a   1.000
_cell.length_b   1.000
_cell.length_c   1.000
_cell.angle_alpha   90.00
_cell.angle_beta   90.00
_cell.angle_gamma   90.00
#
_symmetry.space_group_name_H-M   'P 1'
#
loop_
_entity.id
_entity.type
_entity.pdbx_description
1 polymer ?
#
loop_
_entity_poly.entity_id
_entity_poly.type
_entity_poly.pdbx_seq_one_letter_code
_entity_poly.pdbx_strand_id
1 'polypeptide(L)'
;MDYRAVAALTIFTITLYLMIRRPHGVNLGLAAGIGAALSLLAGTVTLSDTITAFMEILDAASAFIGIVAFSVTLDSLVSPEYLCLMLIGVLLLRLKSINSGSWLFKL
;
A
#
# COMPACT_ATOMS: atom_id res chain seq x y z
N MET A 1 -30.27 16.92 -19.36
CA MET A 1 -29.10 17.62 -18.81
C MET A 1 -29.07 17.31 -17.33
N ASP A 2 -28.27 16.30 -16.97
CA ASP A 2 -28.33 15.62 -15.68
C ASP A 2 -27.67 16.47 -14.59
N TYR A 3 -28.45 17.41 -14.05
CA TYR A 3 -28.06 18.35 -12.99
C TYR A 3 -27.44 17.66 -11.76
N ARG A 4 -27.83 16.40 -11.49
CA ARG A 4 -27.25 15.56 -10.44
C ARG A 4 -25.80 15.15 -10.71
N ALA A 5 -25.47 14.83 -11.97
CA ALA A 5 -24.12 14.43 -12.37
C ALA A 5 -23.15 15.60 -12.27
N VAL A 6 -23.59 16.79 -12.71
CA VAL A 6 -22.79 18.02 -12.61
C VAL A 6 -22.56 18.41 -11.15
N ALA A 7 -23.58 18.31 -10.29
CA ALA A 7 -23.42 18.53 -8.86
C ALA A 7 -22.39 17.56 -8.26
N ALA A 8 -22.57 16.26 -8.45
CA ALA A 8 -21.67 15.22 -7.92
C ALA A 8 -20.21 15.43 -8.36
N LEU A 9 -19.98 15.77 -9.63
CA LEU A 9 -18.64 16.05 -10.16
C LEU A 9 -18.01 17.27 -9.47
N THR A 10 -18.80 18.33 -9.24
CA THR A 10 -18.32 19.56 -8.61
C THR A 10 -17.87 19.31 -7.16
N ILE A 11 -18.68 18.56 -6.39
CA ILE A 11 -18.38 18.21 -5.00
C ILE A 11 -17.20 17.25 -4.91
N PHE A 12 -17.09 16.32 -5.85
CA PHE A 12 -15.95 15.40 -5.95
C PHE A 12 -14.63 16.17 -6.20
N THR A 13 -14.61 17.08 -7.18
CA THR A 13 -13.43 17.89 -7.48
C THR A 13 -13.04 18.80 -6.31
N ILE A 14 -14.01 19.40 -5.62
CA ILE A 14 -13.78 20.20 -4.41
C ILE A 14 -13.14 19.35 -3.31
N THR A 15 -13.63 18.12 -3.10
CA THR A 15 -13.10 17.20 -2.08
C THR A 15 -11.67 16.76 -2.40
N LEU A 16 -11.39 16.43 -3.67
CA LEU A 16 -10.03 16.11 -4.13
C LEU A 16 -9.08 17.31 -3.97
N TYR A 17 -9.55 18.51 -4.33
CA TYR A 17 -8.78 19.74 -4.18
C TYR A 17 -8.43 20.00 -2.71
N LEU A 18 -9.38 19.84 -1.79
CA LEU A 18 -9.15 19.95 -0.35
C LEU A 18 -8.15 18.92 0.16
N MET A 19 -8.23 17.67 -0.32
CA MET A 19 -7.35 16.59 0.09
C MET A 19 -5.91 16.81 -0.39
N ILE A 20 -5.73 17.35 -1.60
CA ILE A 20 -4.41 17.68 -2.17
C ILE A 20 -3.80 18.89 -1.46
N ARG A 21 -4.61 19.92 -1.13
CA ARG A 21 -4.08 21.16 -0.55
C ARG A 21 -3.62 21.05 0.91
N ARG A 22 -3.76 19.88 1.55
CA ARG A 22 -3.29 19.53 2.91
C ARG A 22 -2.95 20.76 3.78
N PRO A 23 -3.94 21.58 4.17
CA PRO A 23 -3.63 22.75 4.98
C PRO A 23 -3.40 22.26 6.42
N HIS A 24 -2.21 22.53 6.96
CA HIS A 24 -1.89 22.50 8.39
C HIS A 24 -1.92 21.14 9.12
N GLY A 25 -1.01 20.22 8.82
CA GLY A 25 -0.61 19.14 9.76
C GLY A 25 -1.72 18.20 10.25
N VAL A 26 -2.92 18.28 9.66
CA VAL A 26 -4.07 17.48 10.07
C VAL A 26 -3.87 16.05 9.62
N ASN A 27 -4.07 15.10 10.53
CA ASN A 27 -4.08 13.67 10.21
C ASN A 27 -5.05 13.42 9.04
N LEU A 28 -4.64 12.60 8.06
CA LEU A 28 -5.46 12.24 6.90
C LEU A 28 -6.87 11.84 7.29
N GLY A 29 -6.98 11.02 8.35
CA GLY A 29 -8.26 10.53 8.86
C GLY A 29 -9.16 11.62 9.43
N LEU A 30 -8.62 12.62 10.14
CA LEU A 30 -9.41 13.74 10.67
C LEU A 30 -9.90 14.66 9.56
N ALA A 31 -9.05 14.95 8.58
CA ALA A 31 -9.44 15.74 7.40
C ALA A 31 -10.52 15.02 6.58
N ALA A 32 -10.40 13.71 6.39
CA ALA A 32 -11.39 12.88 5.71
C ALA A 32 -12.72 12.82 6.49
N GLY A 33 -12.67 12.67 7.83
CA GLY A 33 -13.86 12.66 8.67
C GLY A 33 -14.64 13.98 8.65
N ILE A 34 -13.94 15.12 8.68
CA ILE A 34 -14.57 16.44 8.55
C ILE A 34 -15.18 16.63 7.15
N GLY A 35 -14.48 16.18 6.09
CA GLY A 35 -15.00 16.19 4.72
C GLY A 35 -16.26 15.34 4.56
N ALA A 36 -16.27 14.15 5.15
CA ALA A 36 -17.45 13.26 5.16
C ALA A 36 -18.63 13.90 5.90
N ALA A 37 -18.40 14.51 7.07
CA ALA A 37 -19.43 15.22 7.82
C ALA A 37 -20.02 16.41 7.03
N LEU A 38 -19.19 17.19 6.35
CA LEU A 38 -19.63 18.29 5.49
C LEU A 38 -20.42 17.80 4.27
N SER A 39 -20.01 16.68 3.66
CA SER A 39 -20.69 16.07 2.51
C SER A 39 -22.06 15.49 2.87
N LEU A 40 -22.18 14.91 4.07
CA LEU A 40 -23.47 14.49 4.64
C LEU A 40 -24.40 15.69 4.87
N LEU A 41 -23.88 16.77 5.46
CA LEU A 41 -24.65 17.99 5.72
C LEU A 41 -25.07 18.70 4.43
N ALA A 42 -24.24 18.64 3.38
CA ALA A 42 -24.56 19.15 2.06
C ALA A 42 -25.59 18.29 1.29
N GLY A 43 -25.91 17.08 1.80
CA GLY A 43 -26.87 16.16 1.17
C GLY A 43 -26.36 15.51 -0.12
N THR A 44 -25.04 15.50 -0.31
CA THR A 44 -24.40 15.11 -1.59
C THR A 44 -24.03 13.64 -1.63
N VAL A 45 -23.92 13.01 -0.47
CA VAL A 45 -23.56 11.60 -0.29
C VAL A 45 -24.43 11.03 0.84
N THR A 46 -24.89 9.78 0.71
CA THR A 46 -25.69 9.13 1.76
C THR A 46 -24.81 8.56 2.87
N LEU A 47 -25.40 8.35 4.05
CA LEU A 47 -24.75 7.62 5.16
C LEU A 47 -24.24 6.25 4.70
N SER A 48 -25.01 5.56 3.85
CA SER A 48 -24.64 4.25 3.32
C SER A 48 -23.37 4.32 2.49
N ASP A 49 -23.29 5.27 1.55
CA ASP A 49 -22.11 5.40 0.66
C ASP A 49 -20.83 5.71 1.44
N THR A 50 -20.95 6.52 2.50
CA THR A 50 -19.81 6.90 3.35
C THR A 50 -19.29 5.70 4.15
N ILE A 51 -20.19 4.89 4.72
CA ILE A 51 -19.83 3.69 5.46
C ILE A 51 -19.19 2.65 4.52
N THR A 52 -19.76 2.47 3.32
CA THR A 52 -19.19 1.56 2.30
C THR A 52 -17.77 1.98 1.94
N ALA A 53 -17.54 3.27 1.66
CA ALA A 53 -16.19 3.77 1.34
C ALA A 53 -15.21 3.59 2.51
N PHE A 54 -15.67 3.76 3.75
CA PHE A 54 -14.83 3.50 4.93
C PHE A 54 -14.46 2.01 5.06
N MET A 55 -15.42 1.12 4.77
CA MET A 55 -15.17 -0.33 4.76
C MET A 55 -14.20 -0.74 3.65
N GLU A 56 -14.26 -0.13 2.46
CA GLU A 56 -13.27 -0.36 1.39
C GLU A 56 -11.84 0.02 1.82
N ILE A 57 -11.69 1.15 2.50
CA ILE A 57 -10.39 1.58 3.03
C ILE A 57 -9.91 0.63 4.11
N LEU A 58 -10.80 0.19 5.01
CA LEU A 58 -10.46 -0.79 6.06
C LEU A 58 -10.08 -2.16 5.48
N ASP A 59 -10.76 -2.62 4.44
CA ASP A 59 -10.45 -3.88 3.76
C ASP A 59 -9.04 -3.81 3.14
N ALA A 60 -8.76 -2.75 2.39
CA ALA A 60 -7.43 -2.50 1.83
C ALA A 60 -6.33 -2.34 2.89
N ALA A 61 -6.61 -1.61 3.97
CA ALA A 61 -5.66 -1.42 5.08
C ALA A 61 -5.41 -2.73 5.84
N SER A 62 -6.44 -3.58 6.01
CA SER A 62 -6.31 -4.89 6.66
C SER A 62 -5.42 -5.83 5.85
N ALA A 63 -5.53 -5.81 4.52
CA ALA A 63 -4.65 -6.57 3.63
C ALA A 63 -3.20 -6.10 3.75
N PHE A 64 -2.97 -4.78 3.79
CA PHE A 64 -1.64 -4.21 4.01
C PHE A 64 -1.06 -4.61 5.37
N ILE A 65 -1.84 -4.50 6.45
CA ILE A 65 -1.43 -4.92 7.79
C ILE A 65 -1.12 -6.43 7.80
N GLY A 66 -1.92 -7.24 7.10
CA GLY A 66 -1.68 -8.68 6.96
C GLY A 66 -0.34 -9.00 6.29
N ILE A 67 -0.01 -8.31 5.19
CA ILE A 67 1.28 -8.47 4.49
C ILE A 67 2.45 -8.03 5.39
N VAL A 68 2.32 -6.91 6.09
CA VAL A 68 3.36 -6.44 7.01
C VAL A 68 3.54 -7.40 8.19
N ALA A 69 2.45 -7.87 8.79
CA ALA A 69 2.49 -8.86 9.88
C ALA A 69 3.11 -10.18 9.42
N PHE A 70 2.79 -10.63 8.21
CA PHE A 70 3.40 -11.81 7.60
C PHE A 70 4.90 -11.60 7.35
N SER A 71 5.30 -10.42 6.86
CA SER A 71 6.70 -10.06 6.68
C SER A 71 7.48 -10.10 7.99
N VAL A 72 6.96 -9.53 9.07
CA VAL A 72 7.62 -9.54 10.39
C VAL A 72 7.68 -10.96 10.97
N THR A 73 6.64 -11.76 10.73
CA THR A 73 6.63 -13.17 11.13
C THR A 73 7.74 -13.95 10.40
N LEU A 74 7.89 -13.76 9.09
CA LEU A 74 8.95 -14.38 8.30
C LEU A 74 10.34 -13.90 8.71
N ASP A 75 10.50 -12.61 9.00
CA ASP A 75 11.78 -12.02 9.46
C ASP A 75 12.23 -12.63 10.80
N SER A 76 11.29 -12.94 11.69
CA SER A 76 11.59 -13.62 12.95
C SER A 76 11.97 -15.11 12.79
N LEU A 77 11.49 -15.77 11.73
CA LEU A 77 11.81 -17.18 11.44
C LEU A 77 13.09 -17.33 10.62
N VAL A 78 13.38 -16.38 9.74
CA VAL A 78 14.55 -16.38 8.86
C VAL A 78 15.52 -15.31 9.37
N SER A 79 16.48 -15.72 10.21
CA SER A 79 17.52 -14.77 10.61
C SER A 79 18.39 -14.35 9.41
N PRO A 80 18.75 -13.06 9.32
CA PRO A 80 19.50 -12.50 8.19
C PRO A 80 20.86 -13.19 7.97
N GLU A 81 21.44 -13.76 9.03
CA GLU A 81 22.74 -14.43 8.97
C GLU A 81 22.65 -15.78 8.26
N TYR A 82 21.58 -16.55 8.48
CA TYR A 82 21.33 -17.81 7.76
C TYR A 82 21.03 -17.58 6.29
N LEU A 83 20.36 -16.47 5.95
CA LEU A 83 20.08 -16.11 4.56
C LEU A 83 21.38 -15.76 3.80
N CYS A 84 22.31 -15.07 4.46
CA CYS A 84 23.64 -14.77 3.92
C CYS A 84 24.46 -16.04 3.68
N LEU A 85 24.49 -16.95 4.66
CA LEU A 85 25.19 -18.23 4.53
C LEU A 85 24.58 -19.11 3.43
N MET A 86 23.26 -19.16 3.32
CA MET A 86 22.58 -19.89 2.26
C MET A 86 22.93 -19.34 0.87
N LEU A 87 22.94 -18.01 0.71
CA LEU A 87 23.34 -17.35 -0.54
C LEU A 87 24.80 -17.62 -0.90
N ILE A 88 25.72 -17.49 0.06
CA ILE A 88 27.15 -17.77 -0.14
C ILE A 88 27.35 -19.25 -0.52
N GLY A 89 26.69 -20.19 0.17
CA GLY A 89 26.76 -21.62 -0.15
C GLY A 89 26.30 -21.93 -1.58
N VAL A 90 25.18 -21.34 -2.01
CA VAL A 90 24.69 -21.47 -3.39
C VAL A 90 25.68 -20.87 -4.41
N LEU A 91 26.31 -19.74 -4.09
CA LEU A 91 27.28 -19.07 -4.96
C LEU A 91 28.59 -19.87 -5.08
N LEU A 92 29.06 -20.48 -4.00
CA LEU A 92 30.25 -21.32 -3.96
C LEU A 92 30.04 -22.62 -4.75
N LEU A 93 28.85 -23.23 -4.68
CA LEU A 93 28.50 -24.37 -5.53
C LEU A 93 28.42 -23.98 -7.00
N ARG A 94 27.91 -22.78 -7.32
CA ARG A 94 27.94 -22.22 -8.69
C ARG A 94 29.37 -21.97 -9.18
N LEU A 95 30.26 -21.42 -8.35
CA LEU A 95 31.67 -21.21 -8.71
C LEU A 95 32.44 -22.52 -8.89
N LYS A 96 32.22 -23.52 -8.03
CA LYS A 96 32.81 -24.85 -8.20
C LYS A 96 32.31 -25.54 -9.47
N SER A 97 31.03 -25.38 -9.80
CA SER A 97 30.46 -25.87 -11.05
C SER A 97 31.04 -25.16 -12.28
N ILE A 98 31.35 -23.87 -12.20
CA ILE A 98 32.03 -23.11 -13.27
C ILE A 98 33.49 -23.54 -13.43
N ASN A 99 34.20 -23.74 -12.32
CA ASN A 99 35.61 -24.14 -12.35
C ASN A 99 35.79 -25.59 -12.85
N SER A 100 34.81 -26.46 -12.58
CA SER A 100 34.79 -27.85 -13.06
C SER A 100 34.51 -27.99 -14.57
N GLY A 101 34.22 -26.88 -15.27
CA GLY A 101 34.07 -26.82 -16.74
C GLY A 101 35.29 -26.26 -17.47
N SER A 102 36.43 -26.07 -16.79
CA SER A 102 37.62 -25.47 -17.39
C SER A 102 38.47 -26.49 -18.17
N TRP A 103 38.01 -26.80 -19.38
CA TRP A 103 38.88 -27.15 -20.53
C TRP A 103 39.82 -26.00 -20.95
N LEU A 104 40.02 -24.97 -20.11
CA LEU A 104 40.70 -23.71 -20.43
C LEU A 104 41.93 -23.39 -19.54
N PHE A 105 42.36 -24.29 -18.65
CA PHE A 105 43.65 -24.18 -17.94
C PHE A 105 44.57 -25.35 -18.26
N LYS A 106 44.74 -25.63 -19.56
CA LYS A 106 45.76 -26.53 -20.08
C LYS A 106 46.69 -25.72 -20.99
N LEU A 107 47.52 -24.88 -20.39
CA LEU A 107 48.72 -24.29 -21.00
C LEU A 107 49.75 -24.00 -19.91
#